data_AF-A0A1F9BJI2-F1
#
_entry.id   AF-A0A1F9BJI2-F1
#
_cell.length_a   1.000
_cell.length_b   1.000
_cell.length_c   1.000
_cell.angle_alpha   90.00
_cell.angle_beta   90.00
_cell.angle_gamma   90.00
#
_symmetry.space_group_name_H-M   'P 1'
#
loop_
_entity.id
_entity.type
_entity.pdbx_description
1 polymer ?
#
loop_
_entity_poly.entity_id
_entity_poly.type
_entity_poly.pdbx_seq_one_letter_code
_entity_poly.pdbx_strand_id
1 'polypeptide(L)'
;MVDKSPILPVAIRWPVIFCLCLGLLGIAPDAWGRSAAVEVRRLGLSRVGENTMLTVVLNRGAEPRISTASEGGKPQLVVEFPQAQAGRLPVQLAGDDLLVEQVLTEVLPGGGVKIVLELFPDHPYTFWRQSRPGPGGQRLFILGLTPDTTAVQAKQTPTPEPGETPEAVGEKEPEPPPPPPEDYGFKEERGTAATGSFGELQRLIPKAGVLLQGLEKDGWVVSESHTYDRPGQRFSRDFVLTHRQYPEMAVKIVNLPGNTPLAPGINIITLTTDKLGGEAAGKYRGLRQWSFAKIRQSYEDIGDFFDEALKPLRVELRKETKDLVLRHPGVFQTFLQRACPQNPRLPQMFLDHVKEKVNPRFEGVQYTLSENPLVILNLVDFLYVKVFFLESG
;
A
#
# COMPACT_ATOMS: atom_id res chain seq x y z
N MET A 1 9.04 37.13 86.22
CA MET A 1 8.28 37.43 87.45
C MET A 1 6.84 37.02 87.18
N VAL A 2 6.36 36.03 87.95
CA VAL A 2 4.94 35.55 88.09
C VAL A 2 4.26 35.08 86.79
N ASP A 3 4.25 33.78 86.44
CA ASP A 3 3.55 32.64 87.05
C ASP A 3 2.04 32.58 86.74
N LYS A 4 1.62 31.51 86.03
CA LYS A 4 0.50 30.59 86.35
C LYS A 4 -0.15 29.96 85.10
N SER A 5 0.09 28.66 84.93
CA SER A 5 -0.71 27.65 84.21
C SER A 5 -2.12 27.48 84.85
N PRO A 6 -3.02 26.54 84.47
CA PRO A 6 -3.08 25.59 83.33
C PRO A 6 -4.51 25.51 82.69
N ILE A 7 -4.76 24.59 81.74
CA ILE A 7 -5.95 23.68 81.65
C ILE A 7 -5.80 22.79 80.37
N LEU A 8 -5.80 21.47 80.60
CA LEU A 8 -5.91 20.34 79.66
C LEU A 8 -7.33 20.24 79.03
N PRO A 9 -7.73 19.16 78.31
CA PRO A 9 -7.20 18.54 77.10
C PRO A 9 -8.32 18.32 76.05
N VAL A 10 -8.03 18.26 74.75
CA VAL A 10 -8.93 17.55 73.81
C VAL A 10 -8.10 16.72 72.83
N ALA A 11 -7.98 15.45 73.18
CA ALA A 11 -7.56 14.39 72.30
C ALA A 11 -8.65 14.15 71.24
N ILE A 12 -8.35 14.41 69.97
CA ILE A 12 -9.07 13.81 68.85
C ILE A 12 -8.06 13.14 67.92
N ARG A 13 -7.70 11.93 68.34
CA ARG A 13 -7.65 10.70 67.54
C ARG A 13 -7.36 10.88 66.03
N TRP A 14 -6.07 10.83 65.69
CA TRP A 14 -5.55 10.31 64.43
C TRP A 14 -5.35 8.77 64.48
N PRO A 15 -6.41 7.95 64.37
CA PRO A 15 -6.18 6.60 63.84
C PRO A 15 -7.26 6.10 62.87
N VAL A 16 -8.07 6.98 62.26
CA VAL A 16 -9.07 6.54 61.25
C VAL A 16 -8.48 6.49 59.83
N ILE A 17 -7.39 7.20 59.55
CA ILE A 17 -6.76 7.20 58.22
C ILE A 17 -5.80 6.02 58.03
N PHE A 18 -5.27 5.44 59.12
CA PHE A 18 -4.27 4.36 59.01
C PHE A 18 -4.87 2.95 58.93
N CYS A 19 -6.12 2.75 59.38
CA CYS A 19 -6.82 1.46 59.23
C CYS A 19 -7.57 1.30 57.89
N LEU A 20 -7.72 2.36 57.08
CA LEU A 20 -8.35 2.27 55.76
C LEU A 20 -7.38 1.77 54.67
N CYS A 21 -6.07 1.71 54.95
CA CYS A 21 -5.05 1.24 53.99
C CYS A 21 -4.60 -0.22 54.19
N LEU A 22 -5.05 -0.88 55.27
CA LEU A 22 -4.65 -2.27 55.60
C LEU A 22 -5.82 -3.27 55.63
N GLY A 23 -7.05 -2.82 55.35
CA GLY A 23 -8.25 -3.66 55.21
C GLY A 23 -8.67 -3.95 53.76
N LEU A 24 -7.84 -3.61 52.76
CA LEU A 24 -8.07 -3.91 51.34
C LEU A 24 -7.04 -4.92 50.79
N LEU A 25 -6.46 -5.73 51.66
CA LEU A 25 -5.67 -6.91 51.32
C LEU A 25 -6.44 -8.15 51.74
N GLY A 26 -7.17 -8.74 50.79
CA GLY A 26 -7.79 -10.05 50.93
C GLY A 26 -9.31 -10.00 51.04
N ILE A 27 -9.98 -9.87 49.90
CA ILE A 27 -10.87 -10.88 49.30
C ILE A 27 -11.13 -10.39 47.86
N ALA A 28 -10.47 -11.03 46.89
CA ALA A 28 -10.89 -10.94 45.50
C ALA A 28 -12.18 -11.77 45.32
N PRO A 29 -13.06 -11.35 44.41
CA PRO A 29 -13.18 -12.17 43.22
C PRO A 29 -12.96 -11.34 41.96
N ASP A 30 -12.02 -11.82 41.14
CA ASP A 30 -12.11 -11.87 39.68
C ASP A 30 -12.74 -10.68 38.97
N ALA A 31 -12.04 -9.54 38.97
CA ALA A 31 -11.98 -8.71 37.77
C ALA A 31 -10.77 -9.14 36.93
N TRP A 32 -10.66 -10.44 36.67
CA TRP A 32 -9.80 -10.94 35.61
C TRP A 32 -10.20 -10.22 34.33
N GLY A 33 -9.22 -9.57 33.72
CA GLY A 33 -9.36 -9.09 32.36
C GLY A 33 -9.97 -10.20 31.54
N ARG A 34 -11.03 -9.87 30.78
CA ARG A 34 -11.38 -10.67 29.62
C ARG A 34 -10.05 -10.93 28.93
N SER A 35 -9.58 -12.18 28.95
CA SER A 35 -8.58 -12.64 28.01
C SER A 35 -9.19 -12.31 26.67
N ALA A 36 -8.87 -11.13 26.12
CA ALA A 36 -9.44 -10.76 24.84
C ALA A 36 -8.97 -11.87 23.90
N ALA A 37 -9.89 -12.61 23.31
CA ALA A 37 -9.50 -13.76 22.50
C ALA A 37 -8.46 -13.31 21.47
N VAL A 38 -7.51 -14.18 21.14
CA VAL A 38 -6.63 -13.91 19.99
C VAL A 38 -7.55 -13.63 18.82
N GLU A 39 -7.30 -12.56 18.07
CA GLU A 39 -8.13 -12.13 16.95
C GLU A 39 -7.24 -11.91 15.74
N VAL A 40 -7.55 -12.57 14.63
CA VAL A 40 -6.98 -12.22 13.33
C VAL A 40 -7.74 -11.00 12.82
N ARG A 41 -7.10 -9.84 12.90
CA ARG A 41 -7.74 -8.55 12.58
C ARG A 41 -7.70 -8.24 11.10
N ARG A 42 -6.61 -8.62 10.44
CA ARG A 42 -6.36 -8.32 9.03
C ARG A 42 -5.51 -9.43 8.41
N LEU A 43 -5.70 -9.63 7.11
CA LEU A 43 -4.80 -10.40 6.28
C LEU A 43 -4.52 -9.62 4.98
N GLY A 44 -3.39 -9.87 4.36
CA GLY A 44 -3.05 -9.30 3.06
C GLY A 44 -1.98 -10.12 2.37
N LEU A 45 -2.04 -10.13 1.04
CA LEU A 45 -1.04 -10.76 0.18
C LEU A 45 -0.25 -9.66 -0.53
N SER A 46 1.06 -9.81 -0.63
CA SER A 46 1.92 -8.82 -1.29
C SER A 46 3.10 -9.47 -1.98
N ARG A 47 3.52 -8.90 -3.11
CA ARG A 47 4.75 -9.28 -3.79
C ARG A 47 5.92 -8.38 -3.34
N VAL A 48 7.04 -9.00 -2.97
CA VAL A 48 8.29 -8.33 -2.58
C VAL A 48 9.43 -8.96 -3.39
N GLY A 49 9.79 -8.31 -4.50
CA GLY A 49 10.71 -8.89 -5.48
C GLY A 49 10.08 -10.11 -6.16
N GLU A 50 10.78 -11.25 -6.10
CA GLU A 50 10.28 -12.55 -6.59
C GLU A 50 9.56 -13.36 -5.51
N ASN A 51 9.32 -12.78 -4.33
CA ASN A 51 8.66 -13.49 -3.24
C ASN A 51 7.19 -13.07 -3.09
N THR A 52 6.35 -14.05 -2.83
CA THR A 52 4.98 -13.85 -2.34
C THR A 52 5.00 -13.75 -0.82
N MET A 53 4.31 -12.78 -0.24
CA MET A 53 4.31 -12.56 1.20
C MET A 53 2.89 -12.37 1.72
N LEU A 54 2.40 -13.37 2.45
CA LEU A 54 1.19 -13.28 3.25
C LEU A 54 1.52 -12.62 4.59
N THR A 55 0.78 -11.56 4.92
CA THR A 55 0.88 -10.88 6.21
C THR A 55 -0.43 -11.01 6.96
N VAL A 56 -0.37 -11.57 8.17
CA VAL A 56 -1.50 -11.73 9.08
C VAL A 56 -1.28 -10.86 10.31
N VAL A 57 -2.26 -10.02 10.63
CA VAL A 57 -2.22 -9.10 11.78
C VAL A 57 -3.09 -9.66 12.90
N LEU A 58 -2.46 -9.97 14.01
CA LEU A 58 -3.10 -10.48 15.22
C LEU A 58 -3.15 -9.39 16.30
N ASN A 59 -4.22 -9.37 17.09
CA ASN A 59 -4.32 -8.47 18.25
C ASN A 59 -3.31 -8.79 19.36
N ARG A 60 -2.74 -10.00 19.37
CA ARG A 60 -1.69 -10.50 20.29
C ARG A 60 -0.98 -11.70 19.64
N GLY A 61 0.13 -12.16 20.24
CA GLY A 61 0.88 -13.31 19.71
C GLY A 61 0.07 -14.61 19.72
N ALA A 62 0.14 -15.35 18.61
CA ALA A 62 -0.36 -16.71 18.48
C ALA A 62 0.44 -17.46 17.42
N GLU A 63 0.64 -18.75 17.65
CA GLU A 63 1.37 -19.62 16.72
C GLU A 63 0.41 -20.30 15.76
N PRO A 64 0.61 -20.15 14.43
CA PRO A 64 -0.19 -20.88 13.45
C PRO A 64 0.30 -22.29 13.22
N ARG A 65 -0.61 -23.14 12.75
CA ARG A 65 -0.27 -24.41 12.09
C ARG A 65 -0.21 -24.16 10.58
N ILE A 66 0.82 -24.67 9.94
CA ILE A 66 1.00 -24.54 8.49
C ILE A 66 1.10 -25.94 7.91
N SER A 67 0.29 -26.24 6.90
CA SER A 67 0.27 -27.51 6.22
C SER A 67 0.11 -27.32 4.73
N THR A 68 0.67 -28.25 3.97
CA THR A 68 0.40 -28.37 2.53
C THR A 68 -0.79 -29.29 2.34
N ALA A 69 -1.67 -28.95 1.39
CA ALA A 69 -2.83 -29.74 1.01
C ALA A 69 -2.96 -29.77 -0.52
N SER A 70 -3.85 -30.62 -1.02
CA SER A 70 -4.25 -30.63 -2.42
C SER A 70 -5.75 -30.89 -2.47
N GLU A 71 -6.49 -30.00 -3.14
CA GLU A 71 -7.94 -30.07 -3.28
C GLU A 71 -8.29 -29.79 -4.74
N GLY A 72 -9.11 -30.66 -5.34
CA GLY A 72 -9.46 -30.54 -6.77
C GLY A 72 -8.25 -30.59 -7.72
N GLY A 73 -7.12 -31.18 -7.30
CA GLY A 73 -5.89 -31.23 -8.09
C GLY A 73 -5.03 -29.96 -8.03
N LYS A 74 -5.45 -28.94 -7.28
CA LYS A 74 -4.67 -27.71 -7.06
C LYS A 74 -3.87 -27.81 -5.76
N PRO A 75 -2.56 -27.48 -5.77
CA PRO A 75 -1.79 -27.40 -4.54
C PRO A 75 -2.26 -26.22 -3.69
N GLN A 76 -2.35 -26.46 -2.38
CA GLN A 76 -2.75 -25.45 -1.41
C GLN A 76 -1.72 -25.36 -0.27
N LEU A 77 -1.53 -24.15 0.25
CA LEU A 77 -0.82 -23.91 1.50
C LEU A 77 -1.80 -23.33 2.52
N VAL A 78 -2.03 -24.08 3.59
CA VAL A 78 -3.04 -23.77 4.61
C VAL A 78 -2.37 -23.25 5.87
N VAL A 79 -2.87 -22.13 6.38
CA VAL A 79 -2.43 -21.49 7.62
C VAL A 79 -3.62 -21.41 8.59
N GLU A 80 -3.52 -22.12 9.71
CA GLU A 80 -4.57 -22.18 10.72
C GLU A 80 -4.15 -21.52 12.03
N PHE A 81 -5.02 -20.64 12.54
CA PHE A 81 -4.93 -20.07 13.87
C PHE A 81 -6.08 -20.63 14.73
N PRO A 82 -5.91 -21.82 15.34
CA PRO A 82 -6.99 -22.51 16.05
C PRO A 82 -7.44 -21.74 17.30
N GLN A 83 -6.56 -20.94 17.89
CA GLN A 83 -6.84 -20.14 19.09
C GLN A 83 -7.45 -18.77 18.76
N ALA A 84 -7.57 -18.42 17.47
CA ALA A 84 -7.95 -17.07 17.06
C ALA A 84 -9.38 -16.98 16.56
N GLN A 85 -10.02 -15.84 16.80
CA GLN A 85 -11.29 -15.45 16.21
C GLN A 85 -11.05 -14.63 14.95
N ALA A 86 -11.93 -14.76 13.96
CA ALA A 86 -11.91 -13.90 12.79
C ALA A 86 -12.46 -12.52 13.14
N GLY A 87 -11.68 -11.48 12.86
CA GLY A 87 -12.19 -10.11 12.77
C GLY A 87 -12.98 -9.92 11.46
N ARG A 88 -12.98 -8.68 10.94
CA ARG A 88 -13.57 -8.39 9.62
C ARG A 88 -12.60 -8.78 8.50
N LEU A 89 -12.47 -10.09 8.26
CA LEU A 89 -11.62 -10.64 7.21
C LEU A 89 -12.39 -10.80 5.89
N PRO A 90 -11.74 -10.58 4.75
CA PRO A 90 -12.32 -10.92 3.45
C PRO A 90 -12.45 -12.43 3.32
N VAL A 91 -13.57 -12.90 2.75
CA VAL A 91 -13.78 -14.32 2.45
C VAL A 91 -12.78 -14.80 1.40
N GLN A 92 -12.46 -13.93 0.44
CA GLN A 92 -11.55 -14.19 -0.66
C GLN A 92 -10.68 -12.96 -0.93
N LEU A 93 -9.39 -13.17 -1.20
CA LEU A 93 -8.47 -12.18 -1.75
C LEU A 93 -7.91 -12.70 -3.07
N ALA A 94 -7.70 -11.78 -4.01
CA ALA A 94 -6.94 -12.06 -5.22
C ALA A 94 -5.51 -12.52 -4.88
N GLY A 95 -4.98 -13.41 -5.71
CA GLY A 95 -3.60 -13.86 -5.66
C GLY A 95 -2.59 -12.79 -6.10
N ASP A 96 -1.37 -13.23 -6.38
CA ASP A 96 -0.26 -12.36 -6.78
C ASP A 96 0.24 -12.60 -8.22
N ASP A 97 -0.50 -13.42 -8.98
CA ASP A 97 -0.22 -13.84 -10.35
C ASP A 97 1.18 -14.45 -10.55
N LEU A 98 1.83 -14.91 -9.46
CA LEU A 98 3.17 -15.50 -9.47
C LEU A 98 3.17 -16.92 -8.90
N LEU A 99 2.76 -17.07 -7.64
CA LEU A 99 2.69 -18.37 -6.95
C LEU A 99 1.28 -18.67 -6.45
N VAL A 100 0.51 -17.64 -6.11
CA VAL A 100 -0.81 -17.75 -5.49
C VAL A 100 -1.86 -17.25 -6.48
N GLU A 101 -2.85 -18.09 -6.77
CA GLU A 101 -4.01 -17.75 -7.59
C GLU A 101 -5.04 -16.95 -6.77
N GLN A 102 -5.29 -17.37 -5.54
CA GLN A 102 -6.20 -16.69 -4.61
C GLN A 102 -5.96 -17.11 -3.16
N VAL A 103 -6.50 -16.31 -2.23
CA VAL A 103 -6.48 -16.61 -0.80
C VAL A 103 -7.91 -16.68 -0.26
N LEU A 104 -8.30 -17.80 0.32
CA LEU A 104 -9.59 -18.01 0.96
C LEU A 104 -9.46 -17.93 2.48
N THR A 105 -10.47 -17.40 3.15
CA THR A 105 -10.54 -17.35 4.61
C THR A 105 -11.81 -18.02 5.11
N GLU A 106 -11.62 -19.00 5.98
CA GLU A 106 -12.67 -19.81 6.59
C GLU A 106 -12.64 -19.65 8.11
N VAL A 107 -13.83 -19.60 8.72
CA VAL A 107 -13.98 -19.65 10.18
C VAL A 107 -14.29 -21.09 10.57
N LEU A 108 -13.47 -21.68 11.44
CA LEU A 108 -13.60 -23.07 11.81
C LEU A 108 -14.78 -23.30 12.78
N PRO A 109 -15.53 -24.41 12.64
CA PRO A 109 -16.54 -24.80 13.62
C PRO A 109 -15.90 -24.98 15.00
N GLY A 110 -16.36 -24.21 15.99
CA GLY A 110 -15.78 -24.20 17.35
C GLY A 110 -14.77 -23.07 17.61
N GLY A 111 -14.53 -22.19 16.65
CA GLY A 111 -13.56 -21.11 16.73
C GLY A 111 -12.24 -21.48 16.02
N GLY A 112 -11.53 -20.46 15.54
CA GLY A 112 -10.34 -20.63 14.72
C GLY A 112 -10.48 -19.95 13.36
N VAL A 113 -9.35 -19.52 12.79
CA VAL A 113 -9.28 -18.95 11.43
C VAL A 113 -8.39 -19.83 10.58
N LYS A 114 -8.91 -20.28 9.44
CA LYS A 114 -8.17 -21.03 8.41
C LYS A 114 -8.00 -20.12 7.20
N ILE A 115 -6.77 -19.96 6.75
CA ILE A 115 -6.39 -19.17 5.57
C ILE A 115 -5.79 -20.13 4.56
N VAL A 116 -6.40 -20.25 3.38
CA VAL A 116 -5.99 -21.17 2.32
C VAL A 116 -5.40 -20.36 1.18
N LEU A 117 -4.14 -20.61 0.84
CA LEU A 117 -3.51 -20.06 -0.35
C LEU A 117 -3.63 -21.12 -1.44
N GLU A 118 -4.42 -20.84 -2.46
CA GLU A 118 -4.48 -21.68 -3.65
C GLU A 118 -3.32 -21.32 -4.57
N LEU A 119 -2.52 -22.32 -4.93
CA LEU A 119 -1.26 -22.13 -5.64
C LEU A 119 -1.38 -22.60 -7.09
N PHE A 120 -0.59 -21.96 -7.97
CA PHE A 120 -0.48 -22.43 -9.35
C PHE A 120 0.25 -23.79 -9.38
N PRO A 121 -0.30 -24.82 -10.05
CA PRO A 121 0.21 -26.19 -10.00
C PRO A 121 1.62 -26.35 -10.60
N ASP A 122 1.99 -25.50 -11.55
CA ASP A 122 3.26 -25.58 -12.28
C ASP A 122 4.38 -24.73 -11.66
N HIS A 123 4.13 -24.13 -10.49
CA HIS A 123 5.04 -23.20 -9.84
C HIS A 123 5.54 -23.77 -8.51
N PRO A 124 6.63 -24.56 -8.50
CA PRO A 124 7.18 -25.09 -7.27
C PRO A 124 7.70 -23.95 -6.38
N TYR A 125 7.64 -24.16 -5.07
CA TYR A 125 7.94 -23.12 -4.08
C TYR A 125 8.60 -23.70 -2.84
N THR A 126 9.38 -22.86 -2.18
CA THR A 126 9.77 -23.02 -0.77
C THR A 126 9.06 -21.96 0.06
N PHE A 127 8.87 -22.19 1.35
CA PHE A 127 8.28 -21.19 2.24
C PHE A 127 9.06 -21.03 3.53
N TRP A 128 8.97 -19.83 4.11
CA TRP A 128 9.53 -19.49 5.41
C TRP A 128 8.52 -18.66 6.20
N ARG A 129 8.65 -18.66 7.52
CA ARG A 129 7.75 -17.93 8.41
C ARG A 129 8.49 -17.07 9.40
N GLN A 130 7.90 -15.94 9.77
CA GLN A 130 8.43 -15.04 10.77
C GLN A 130 7.30 -14.39 11.56
N SER A 131 7.47 -14.34 12.88
CA SER A 131 6.58 -13.60 13.79
C SER A 131 7.33 -12.40 14.34
N ARG A 132 6.82 -11.17 14.14
CA ARG A 132 7.43 -9.93 14.65
C ARG A 132 6.44 -9.04 15.42
N PRO A 133 6.90 -8.24 16.39
CA PRO A 133 6.02 -7.31 17.08
C PRO A 133 5.46 -6.26 16.10
N GLY A 134 4.17 -5.95 16.24
CA GLY A 134 3.48 -4.91 15.50
C GLY A 134 3.05 -3.74 16.42
N PRO A 135 2.54 -2.65 15.85
CA PRO A 135 2.09 -1.50 16.63
C PRO A 135 0.97 -1.83 17.62
N GLY A 136 0.95 -1.13 18.77
CA GLY A 136 -0.16 -1.24 19.73
C GLY A 136 -0.33 -2.63 20.35
N GLY A 137 0.77 -3.37 20.55
CA GLY A 137 0.75 -4.72 21.13
C GLY A 137 0.34 -5.84 20.16
N GLN A 138 0.14 -5.51 18.88
CA GLN A 138 -0.19 -6.48 17.83
C GLN A 138 0.97 -7.42 17.55
N ARG A 139 0.67 -8.57 16.93
CA ARG A 139 1.66 -9.45 16.35
C ARG A 139 1.46 -9.57 14.84
N LEU A 140 2.54 -9.42 14.09
CA LEU A 140 2.55 -9.65 12.66
C LEU A 140 3.12 -11.04 12.42
N PHE A 141 2.31 -11.94 11.88
CA PHE A 141 2.76 -13.21 11.33
C PHE A 141 2.96 -13.05 9.83
N ILE A 142 4.13 -13.43 9.34
CA ILE A 142 4.53 -13.31 7.95
C ILE A 142 4.88 -14.70 7.44
N LEU A 143 4.29 -15.07 6.31
CA LEU A 143 4.61 -16.26 5.55
C LEU A 143 5.11 -15.82 4.18
N GLY A 144 6.38 -16.09 3.90
CA GLY A 144 7.00 -15.82 2.61
C GLY A 144 7.09 -17.10 1.79
N LEU A 145 6.72 -17.02 0.51
CA LEU A 145 6.92 -18.06 -0.49
C LEU A 145 7.94 -17.57 -1.51
N THR A 146 8.82 -18.47 -1.92
CA THR A 146 9.89 -18.19 -2.88
C THR A 146 9.84 -19.25 -3.99
N PRO A 147 9.82 -18.86 -5.28
CA PRO A 147 9.84 -19.80 -6.38
C PRO A 147 11.06 -20.72 -6.30
N ASP A 148 10.81 -22.02 -6.36
CA ASP A 148 11.88 -23.03 -6.39
C ASP A 148 12.31 -23.29 -7.84
N THR A 149 13.29 -22.51 -8.28
CA THR A 149 13.84 -22.62 -9.64
C THR A 149 14.62 -23.93 -9.87
N THR A 150 14.99 -24.66 -8.80
CA THR A 150 15.73 -25.93 -8.92
C THR A 150 14.79 -27.10 -9.24
N ALA A 151 13.55 -27.06 -8.75
CA ALA A 151 12.53 -28.06 -9.05
C ALA A 151 12.04 -28.02 -10.51
N VAL A 152 12.04 -26.84 -11.14
CA VAL A 152 11.68 -26.68 -12.56
C VAL A 152 12.75 -27.29 -13.49
N GLN A 153 14.03 -27.21 -13.13
CA GLN A 153 15.12 -27.79 -13.92
C GLN A 153 15.17 -29.32 -13.85
N ALA A 154 14.79 -29.93 -12.72
CA ALA A 154 14.76 -31.38 -12.58
C ALA A 154 13.72 -32.07 -13.50
N LYS A 155 12.65 -31.36 -13.87
CA LYS A 155 11.60 -31.85 -14.79
C LYS A 155 12.00 -31.76 -16.27
N GLN A 156 13.13 -31.12 -16.60
CA GLN A 156 13.58 -30.87 -17.98
C GLN A 156 14.69 -31.80 -18.49
N THR A 157 15.07 -32.84 -17.75
CA THR A 157 15.98 -33.88 -18.28
C THR A 157 15.17 -34.92 -19.05
N PRO A 158 15.35 -35.09 -20.38
CA PRO A 158 14.59 -36.06 -21.14
C PRO A 158 15.16 -37.47 -20.92
N THR A 159 14.32 -38.36 -20.39
CA THR A 159 14.53 -39.81 -20.46
C THR A 159 14.31 -40.27 -21.91
N PRO A 160 15.20 -41.07 -22.51
CA PRO A 160 15.02 -41.53 -23.89
C PRO A 160 13.91 -42.59 -23.98
N GLU A 161 13.01 -42.40 -24.95
CA GLU A 161 11.96 -43.35 -25.34
C GLU A 161 12.54 -44.68 -25.85
N PRO A 162 11.77 -45.77 -25.67
CA PRO A 162 11.43 -46.54 -26.86
C PRO A 162 9.97 -47.09 -26.87
N GLY A 163 9.36 -47.06 -28.06
CA GLY A 163 8.43 -48.11 -28.51
C GLY A 163 7.02 -47.68 -28.93
N GLU A 164 6.77 -47.71 -30.25
CA GLU A 164 5.50 -47.56 -30.99
C GLU A 164 4.39 -48.52 -30.49
N THR A 165 3.09 -48.21 -30.55
CA THR A 165 2.20 -48.35 -31.74
C THR A 165 0.75 -47.88 -31.44
N PRO A 166 -0.14 -47.72 -32.46
CA PRO A 166 -1.21 -46.71 -32.48
C PRO A 166 -2.67 -47.21 -32.32
N GLU A 167 -3.57 -46.23 -32.31
CA GLU A 167 -5.03 -46.24 -32.59
C GLU A 167 -6.03 -46.50 -31.44
N ALA A 168 -6.84 -45.48 -31.15
CA ALA A 168 -8.31 -45.57 -31.19
C ALA A 168 -8.94 -44.16 -31.23
N VAL A 169 -9.63 -43.86 -32.33
CA VAL A 169 -10.54 -42.73 -32.48
C VAL A 169 -11.78 -43.02 -31.63
N GLY A 170 -12.04 -42.20 -30.61
CA GLY A 170 -13.25 -42.23 -29.78
C GLY A 170 -13.87 -40.85 -29.72
N GLU A 171 -15.18 -40.80 -29.96
CA GLU A 171 -16.02 -39.63 -30.18
C GLU A 171 -15.92 -38.56 -29.08
N LYS A 172 -15.81 -37.29 -29.50
CA LYS A 172 -16.00 -36.12 -28.62
C LYS A 172 -17.48 -35.95 -28.31
N GLU A 173 -17.86 -36.23 -27.07
CA GLU A 173 -19.10 -35.74 -26.47
C GLU A 173 -19.00 -34.19 -26.30
N PRO A 174 -20.02 -33.40 -26.65
CA PRO A 174 -19.94 -31.95 -26.53
C PRO A 174 -20.01 -31.50 -25.07
N GLU A 175 -19.05 -30.70 -24.62
CA GLU A 175 -19.11 -29.99 -23.34
C GLU A 175 -20.39 -29.14 -23.25
N PRO A 176 -21.12 -29.17 -22.12
CA PRO A 176 -22.27 -28.31 -21.93
C PRO A 176 -21.84 -26.84 -21.87
N PRO A 177 -22.62 -25.90 -22.43
CA PRO A 177 -22.29 -24.49 -22.38
C PRO A 177 -22.25 -24.00 -20.93
N PRO A 178 -21.35 -23.04 -20.60
CA PRO A 178 -21.29 -22.46 -19.27
C PRO A 178 -22.65 -21.83 -18.91
N PRO A 179 -23.12 -21.96 -17.66
CA PRO A 179 -24.36 -21.35 -17.24
C PRO A 179 -24.28 -19.82 -17.45
N PRO A 180 -25.36 -19.17 -17.90
CA PRO A 180 -25.40 -17.73 -18.00
C PRO A 180 -25.14 -17.11 -16.62
N PRO A 181 -24.45 -15.97 -16.54
CA PRO A 181 -24.16 -15.33 -15.26
C PRO A 181 -25.47 -15.06 -14.53
N GLU A 182 -25.65 -15.73 -13.39
CA GLU A 182 -26.72 -15.40 -12.48
C GLU A 182 -26.52 -13.95 -12.02
N ASP A 183 -27.54 -13.15 -12.27
CA ASP A 183 -27.69 -11.78 -11.81
C ASP A 183 -27.70 -11.79 -10.27
N TYR A 184 -26.52 -11.83 -9.66
CA TYR A 184 -26.34 -11.58 -8.24
C TYR A 184 -26.65 -10.11 -8.00
N GLY A 185 -27.93 -9.85 -7.75
CA GLY A 185 -28.45 -8.54 -7.40
C GLY A 185 -27.63 -7.91 -6.29
N PHE A 186 -26.70 -7.03 -6.68
CA PHE A 186 -26.27 -5.95 -5.83
C PHE A 186 -27.48 -5.03 -5.66
N LYS A 187 -28.12 -5.14 -4.49
CA LYS A 187 -28.77 -3.94 -3.94
C LYS A 187 -27.64 -2.96 -3.68
N GLU A 188 -27.49 -1.99 -4.58
CA GLU A 188 -26.90 -0.70 -4.24
C GLU A 188 -27.67 -0.19 -3.00
N GLU A 189 -27.09 -0.38 -1.82
CA GLU A 189 -27.37 0.55 -0.75
C GLU A 189 -26.98 1.92 -1.30
N ARG A 190 -27.99 2.74 -1.61
CA ARG A 190 -27.85 4.18 -1.85
C ARG A 190 -27.33 4.85 -0.58
N GLY A 191 -26.07 4.60 -0.25
CA GLY A 191 -25.22 5.55 0.43
C GLY A 191 -24.64 6.43 -0.66
N THR A 192 -25.07 7.69 -0.70
CA THR A 192 -24.54 8.73 -1.59
C THR A 192 -23.03 8.58 -1.78
N ALA A 193 -22.60 8.27 -3.01
CA ALA A 193 -21.21 8.29 -3.41
C ALA A 193 -20.61 9.64 -3.01
N ALA A 194 -19.77 9.67 -1.98
CA ALA A 194 -19.02 10.86 -1.62
C ALA A 194 -17.98 11.06 -2.72
N THR A 195 -18.29 11.95 -3.65
CA THR A 195 -17.32 12.46 -4.62
C THR A 195 -16.19 13.12 -3.84
N GLY A 196 -14.94 12.69 -4.06
CA GLY A 196 -13.77 13.34 -3.48
C GLY A 196 -13.87 14.85 -3.71
N SER A 197 -13.93 15.63 -2.64
CA SER A 197 -14.15 17.09 -2.70
C SER A 197 -13.00 17.85 -2.08
N PHE A 198 -12.82 19.12 -2.43
CA PHE A 198 -11.80 19.96 -1.78
C PHE A 198 -12.04 20.11 -0.28
N GLY A 199 -13.31 20.20 0.14
CA GLY A 199 -13.66 20.24 1.57
C GLY A 199 -13.24 18.98 2.32
N GLU A 200 -13.28 17.81 1.67
CA GLU A 200 -12.75 16.58 2.22
C GLU A 200 -11.22 16.57 2.26
N LEU A 201 -10.56 16.95 1.16
CA LEU A 201 -9.10 17.03 1.09
C LEU A 201 -8.52 17.97 2.15
N GLN A 202 -9.16 19.11 2.40
CA GLN A 202 -8.75 20.07 3.43
C GLN A 202 -8.86 19.49 4.84
N ARG A 203 -9.83 18.61 5.10
CA ARG A 203 -9.94 17.89 6.39
C ARG A 203 -8.91 16.79 6.52
N LEU A 204 -8.59 16.10 5.43
CA LEU A 204 -7.59 15.02 5.41
C LEU A 204 -6.16 15.57 5.51
N ILE A 205 -5.91 16.74 4.95
CA ILE A 205 -4.57 17.33 4.79
C ILE A 205 -4.58 18.80 5.24
N PRO A 206 -4.82 19.08 6.52
CA PRO A 206 -4.95 20.45 7.02
C PRO A 206 -3.69 21.30 6.75
N LYS A 207 -2.49 20.71 6.82
CA LYS A 207 -1.23 21.41 6.52
C LYS A 207 -1.10 21.88 5.07
N ALA A 208 -1.84 21.27 4.13
CA ALA A 208 -1.89 21.69 2.73
C ALA A 208 -3.06 22.63 2.43
N GLY A 209 -3.78 23.15 3.43
CA GLY A 209 -5.01 23.93 3.25
C GLY A 209 -4.87 25.10 2.26
N VAL A 210 -3.78 25.89 2.36
CA VAL A 210 -3.51 27.03 1.46
C VAL A 210 -3.33 26.56 0.01
N LEU A 211 -2.63 25.45 -0.20
CA LEU A 211 -2.45 24.86 -1.51
C LEU A 211 -3.77 24.35 -2.09
N LEU A 212 -4.54 23.59 -1.30
CA LEU A 212 -5.81 23.00 -1.71
C LEU A 212 -6.87 24.06 -2.05
N GLN A 213 -7.00 25.09 -1.22
CA GLN A 213 -7.89 26.23 -1.49
C GLN A 213 -7.48 26.96 -2.77
N GLY A 214 -6.16 27.11 -3.00
CA GLY A 214 -5.65 27.68 -4.22
C GLY A 214 -5.99 26.85 -5.47
N LEU A 215 -5.82 25.53 -5.40
CA LEU A 215 -6.19 24.62 -6.49
C LEU A 215 -7.68 24.67 -6.80
N GLU A 216 -8.53 24.72 -5.78
CA GLU A 216 -9.97 24.90 -5.95
C GLU A 216 -10.31 26.20 -6.68
N LYS A 217 -9.72 27.31 -6.22
CA LYS A 217 -9.93 28.64 -6.81
C LYS A 217 -9.43 28.73 -8.26
N ASP A 218 -8.33 28.05 -8.57
CA ASP A 218 -7.76 28.04 -9.90
C ASP A 218 -8.56 27.16 -10.88
N GLY A 219 -9.57 26.40 -10.41
CA GLY A 219 -10.48 25.62 -11.25
C GLY A 219 -10.07 24.16 -11.46
N TRP A 220 -9.21 23.61 -10.59
CA TRP A 220 -8.92 22.18 -10.60
C TRP A 220 -10.15 21.38 -10.14
N VAL A 221 -10.38 20.21 -10.71
CA VAL A 221 -11.52 19.34 -10.40
C VAL A 221 -11.02 18.04 -9.81
N VAL A 222 -11.48 17.72 -8.60
CA VAL A 222 -11.10 16.51 -7.87
C VAL A 222 -11.88 15.30 -8.40
N SER A 223 -11.18 14.18 -8.54
CA SER A 223 -11.76 12.86 -8.72
C SER A 223 -11.05 11.89 -7.77
N GLU A 224 -11.79 11.00 -7.12
CA GLU A 224 -11.18 9.94 -6.32
C GLU A 224 -10.61 8.88 -7.28
N SER A 225 -9.36 8.49 -7.05
CA SER A 225 -8.71 7.43 -7.82
C SER A 225 -8.97 6.13 -7.08
N HIS A 226 -9.84 5.28 -7.61
CA HIS A 226 -10.08 3.94 -7.06
C HIS A 226 -8.96 2.94 -7.41
N THR A 227 -7.75 3.44 -7.69
CA THR A 227 -6.53 2.64 -7.85
C THR A 227 -6.05 2.15 -6.47
N TYR A 228 -6.87 1.33 -5.82
CA TYR A 228 -6.47 0.62 -4.61
C TYR A 228 -5.53 -0.50 -5.04
N ASP A 229 -4.22 -0.24 -5.01
CA ASP A 229 -3.25 -1.15 -5.60
C ASP A 229 -3.09 -2.47 -4.82
N ARG A 230 -3.68 -2.62 -3.62
CA ARG A 230 -3.59 -3.86 -2.80
C ARG A 230 -4.77 -4.05 -1.84
N PRO A 231 -5.41 -5.24 -1.82
CA PRO A 231 -6.29 -5.62 -0.73
C PRO A 231 -5.51 -5.70 0.60
N GLY A 232 -5.87 -4.87 1.59
CA GLY A 232 -5.25 -4.87 2.93
C GLY A 232 -4.78 -3.50 3.42
N GLN A 233 -4.59 -2.53 2.53
CA GLN A 233 -4.48 -1.11 2.91
C GLN A 233 -5.88 -0.49 2.97
N ARG A 234 -6.61 -0.75 4.06
CA ARG A 234 -7.58 0.26 4.49
C ARG A 234 -6.72 1.42 5.00
N PHE A 235 -6.75 2.55 4.29
CA PHE A 235 -6.59 3.94 4.74
C PHE A 235 -5.76 4.83 3.80
N SER A 236 -5.04 4.28 2.80
CA SER A 236 -4.50 5.11 1.72
C SER A 236 -5.63 5.60 0.84
N ARG A 237 -5.69 6.92 0.60
CA ARG A 237 -6.67 7.51 -0.31
C ARG A 237 -5.96 8.32 -1.36
N ASP A 238 -6.30 8.03 -2.60
CA ASP A 238 -5.70 8.62 -3.77
C ASP A 238 -6.72 9.51 -4.47
N PHE A 239 -6.30 10.71 -4.84
CA PHE A 239 -7.12 11.65 -5.58
C PHE A 239 -6.34 12.16 -6.76
N VAL A 240 -7.03 12.36 -7.87
CA VAL A 240 -6.49 12.99 -9.07
C VAL A 240 -7.30 14.24 -9.36
N LEU A 241 -6.60 15.36 -9.42
CA LEU A 241 -7.13 16.65 -9.80
C LEU A 241 -6.76 16.91 -11.24
N THR A 242 -7.76 17.33 -12.02
CA THR A 242 -7.62 17.64 -13.44
C THR A 242 -8.01 19.07 -13.72
N HIS A 243 -7.48 19.65 -14.80
CA HIS A 243 -7.76 21.03 -15.16
C HIS A 243 -8.10 21.13 -16.65
N ARG A 244 -9.22 21.79 -16.98
CA ARG A 244 -9.69 21.88 -18.37
C ARG A 244 -8.73 22.63 -19.29
N GLN A 245 -8.03 23.65 -18.78
CA GLN A 245 -7.06 24.43 -19.57
C GLN A 245 -5.69 23.75 -19.66
N TYR A 246 -5.39 22.78 -18.78
CA TYR A 246 -4.09 22.11 -18.71
C TYR A 246 -4.27 20.58 -18.73
N PRO A 247 -4.82 20.01 -19.83
CA PRO A 247 -5.16 18.59 -19.89
C PRO A 247 -3.94 17.66 -19.78
N GLU A 248 -2.74 18.15 -20.12
CA GLU A 248 -1.48 17.42 -20.02
C GLU A 248 -0.92 17.39 -18.59
N MET A 249 -1.53 18.11 -17.65
CA MET A 249 -1.12 18.19 -16.26
C MET A 249 -2.15 17.55 -15.32
N ALA A 250 -1.66 17.04 -14.20
CA ALA A 250 -2.51 16.52 -13.13
C ALA A 250 -1.90 16.85 -11.76
N VAL A 251 -2.75 17.04 -10.75
CA VAL A 251 -2.31 17.02 -9.36
C VAL A 251 -2.76 15.70 -8.74
N LYS A 252 -1.81 14.87 -8.32
CA LYS A 252 -2.07 13.60 -7.63
C LYS A 252 -1.86 13.78 -6.14
N ILE A 253 -2.81 13.34 -5.36
CA ILE A 253 -2.79 13.43 -3.90
C ILE A 253 -2.84 12.01 -3.35
N VAL A 254 -1.91 11.67 -2.47
CA VAL A 254 -1.90 10.42 -1.74
C VAL A 254 -1.89 10.77 -0.25
N ASN A 255 -2.92 10.33 0.47
CA ASN A 255 -2.96 10.40 1.93
C ASN A 255 -2.56 9.04 2.51
N LEU A 256 -1.48 9.01 3.28
CA LEU A 256 -1.01 7.85 4.03
C LEU A 256 -1.14 8.14 5.53
N PRO A 257 -2.27 7.81 6.17
CA PRO A 257 -2.45 8.13 7.57
C PRO A 257 -1.52 7.29 8.47
N GLY A 258 -1.15 7.89 9.60
CA GLY A 258 -0.35 7.23 10.62
C GLY A 258 -1.01 5.93 11.07
N ASN A 259 -0.24 4.85 11.07
CA ASN A 259 -0.73 3.52 11.48
C ASN A 259 -0.46 3.23 12.97
N THR A 260 0.17 4.16 13.69
CA THR A 260 0.47 4.10 15.13
C THR A 260 0.37 5.49 15.75
N PRO A 261 0.14 5.63 17.07
CA PRO A 261 0.14 6.93 17.77
C PRO A 261 1.46 7.72 17.67
N LEU A 262 2.55 7.10 17.22
CA LEU A 262 3.87 7.73 17.08
C LEU A 262 4.31 7.85 15.62
N ALA A 263 3.51 7.31 14.67
CA ALA A 263 3.81 7.35 13.26
C ALA A 263 3.06 8.54 12.64
N PRO A 264 3.76 9.56 12.12
CA PRO A 264 3.10 10.69 11.47
C PRO A 264 2.32 10.22 10.24
N GLY A 265 1.18 10.85 9.99
CA GLY A 265 0.54 10.76 8.67
C GLY A 265 1.43 11.42 7.62
N ILE A 266 1.51 10.83 6.43
CA ILE A 266 2.28 11.37 5.32
C ILE A 266 1.29 11.68 4.19
N ASN A 267 1.21 12.96 3.85
CA ASN A 267 0.43 13.42 2.72
C ASN A 267 1.35 13.85 1.60
N ILE A 268 1.14 13.32 0.41
CA ILE A 268 1.98 13.55 -0.76
C ILE A 268 1.12 14.22 -1.82
N ILE A 269 1.48 15.44 -2.20
CA ILE A 269 0.82 16.17 -3.29
C ILE A 269 1.82 16.35 -4.42
N THR A 270 1.49 15.83 -5.60
CA THR A 270 2.36 15.81 -6.77
C THR A 270 1.71 16.56 -7.93
N LEU A 271 2.29 17.66 -8.39
CA LEU A 271 1.94 18.27 -9.67
C LEU A 271 2.82 17.64 -10.75
N THR A 272 2.20 17.02 -11.76
CA THR A 272 2.89 16.21 -12.77
C THR A 272 2.41 16.52 -14.19
N THR A 273 3.28 16.22 -15.16
CA THR A 273 3.05 16.33 -16.61
C THR A 273 2.79 14.96 -17.26
N ASP A 274 2.46 13.94 -16.47
CA ASP A 274 2.32 12.56 -16.91
C ASP A 274 1.10 12.27 -17.80
N LYS A 275 0.26 13.27 -18.09
CA LYS A 275 -0.82 13.20 -19.08
C LYS A 275 -0.44 13.71 -20.47
N LEU A 276 0.83 14.06 -20.68
CA LEU A 276 1.35 14.49 -21.98
C LEU A 276 1.02 13.49 -23.11
N GLY A 277 0.42 13.98 -24.19
CA GLY A 277 -0.15 13.16 -25.28
C GLY A 277 0.76 12.90 -26.48
N GLY A 278 2.07 13.09 -26.36
CA GLY A 278 3.03 12.94 -27.47
C GLY A 278 3.33 11.49 -27.87
N GLU A 279 3.88 11.30 -29.07
CA GLU A 279 4.30 9.98 -29.57
C GLU A 279 5.34 9.32 -28.64
N ALA A 280 6.34 10.09 -28.19
CA ALA A 280 7.36 9.62 -27.25
C ALA A 280 6.73 9.17 -25.93
N ALA A 281 5.76 9.93 -25.41
CA ALA A 281 5.03 9.60 -24.19
C ALA A 281 4.18 8.33 -24.34
N GLY A 282 3.51 8.15 -25.47
CA GLY A 282 2.79 6.91 -25.80
C GLY A 282 3.72 5.69 -25.84
N LYS A 283 4.83 5.79 -26.58
CA LYS A 283 5.84 4.73 -26.67
C LYS A 283 6.44 4.39 -25.30
N TYR A 284 6.83 5.40 -24.52
CA TYR A 284 7.41 5.20 -23.19
C TYR A 284 6.44 4.47 -22.26
N ARG A 285 5.17 4.89 -22.20
CA ARG A 285 4.14 4.22 -21.38
C ARG A 285 3.94 2.77 -21.83
N GLY A 286 3.91 2.52 -23.14
CA GLY A 286 3.81 1.18 -23.71
C GLY A 286 4.97 0.27 -23.31
N LEU A 287 6.22 0.74 -23.44
CA LEU A 287 7.41 -0.03 -23.05
C LEU A 287 7.45 -0.31 -21.53
N ARG A 288 6.96 0.61 -20.70
CA ARG A 288 6.88 0.43 -19.24
C ARG A 288 5.90 -0.68 -18.81
N GLN A 289 5.01 -1.11 -19.70
CA GLN A 289 4.07 -2.21 -19.46
C GLN A 289 4.59 -3.56 -19.97
N TRP A 290 5.77 -3.61 -20.59
CA TRP A 290 6.31 -4.86 -21.11
C TRP A 290 6.77 -5.77 -19.97
N SER A 291 6.47 -7.07 -20.12
CA SER A 291 7.03 -8.11 -19.25
C SER A 291 8.49 -8.38 -19.59
N PHE A 292 9.25 -8.94 -18.65
CA PHE A 292 10.64 -9.35 -18.88
C PHE A 292 10.79 -10.33 -20.06
N ALA A 293 9.81 -11.24 -20.23
CA ALA A 293 9.79 -12.17 -21.36
C ALA A 293 9.73 -11.42 -22.70
N LYS A 294 8.87 -10.41 -22.79
CA LYS A 294 8.75 -9.56 -23.98
C LYS A 294 10.00 -8.72 -24.25
N ILE A 295 10.63 -8.23 -23.17
CA ILE A 295 11.90 -7.48 -23.27
C ILE A 295 13.00 -8.38 -23.86
N ARG A 296 13.20 -9.60 -23.33
CA ARG A 296 14.22 -10.55 -23.82
C ARG A 296 14.00 -11.06 -25.25
N GLN A 297 12.78 -10.96 -25.79
CA GLN A 297 12.51 -11.28 -27.19
C GLN A 297 12.97 -10.18 -28.15
N SER A 298 13.09 -8.94 -27.66
CA SER A 298 13.36 -7.76 -28.49
C SER A 298 14.73 -7.14 -28.24
N TYR A 299 15.39 -7.47 -27.13
CA TYR A 299 16.69 -6.94 -26.70
C TYR A 299 17.55 -8.07 -26.12
N GLU A 300 18.87 -8.00 -26.31
CA GLU A 300 19.83 -9.02 -25.86
C GLU A 300 19.83 -9.12 -24.32
N ASP A 301 19.83 -7.97 -23.63
CA ASP A 301 19.62 -7.93 -22.20
C ASP A 301 18.75 -6.75 -21.74
N ILE A 302 18.62 -6.60 -20.41
CA ILE A 302 17.84 -5.52 -19.82
C ILE A 302 18.57 -4.17 -19.90
N GLY A 303 19.90 -4.17 -19.92
CA GLY A 303 20.73 -2.98 -20.10
C GLY A 303 20.43 -2.34 -21.46
N ASP A 304 20.41 -3.13 -22.53
CA ASP A 304 20.11 -2.67 -23.88
C ASP A 304 18.69 -2.14 -24.00
N PHE A 305 17.72 -2.80 -23.37
CA PHE A 305 16.37 -2.25 -23.27
C PHE A 305 16.34 -0.86 -22.61
N PHE A 306 17.13 -0.65 -21.57
CA PHE A 306 17.24 0.66 -20.93
C PHE A 306 17.96 1.67 -21.82
N ASP A 307 19.12 1.33 -22.38
CA ASP A 307 20.00 2.25 -23.10
C ASP A 307 19.51 2.56 -24.52
N GLU A 308 18.95 1.59 -25.23
CA GLU A 308 18.49 1.74 -26.62
C GLU A 308 17.02 2.13 -26.73
N ALA A 309 16.15 1.59 -25.85
CA ALA A 309 14.71 1.84 -25.94
C ALA A 309 14.27 3.00 -25.03
N LEU A 310 14.53 2.90 -23.72
CA LEU A 310 13.97 3.83 -22.75
C LEU A 310 14.73 5.15 -22.67
N LYS A 311 16.06 5.12 -22.73
CA LYS A 311 16.91 6.29 -22.54
C LYS A 311 16.68 7.37 -23.60
N PRO A 312 16.60 7.09 -24.91
CA PRO A 312 16.30 8.12 -25.91
C PRO A 312 14.91 8.72 -25.70
N LEU A 313 13.90 7.88 -25.40
CA LEU A 313 12.55 8.35 -25.11
C LEU A 313 12.49 9.25 -23.87
N ARG A 314 13.24 8.92 -22.81
CA ARG A 314 13.33 9.77 -21.61
C ARG A 314 13.96 11.12 -21.92
N VAL A 315 14.98 11.18 -22.79
CA VAL A 315 15.56 12.47 -23.21
C VAL A 315 14.53 13.32 -23.96
N GLU A 316 13.77 12.73 -24.88
CA GLU A 316 12.70 13.45 -25.58
C GLU A 316 11.57 13.89 -24.65
N LEU A 317 11.10 12.99 -23.76
CA LEU A 317 10.10 13.32 -22.74
C LEU A 317 10.52 14.50 -21.86
N ARG A 318 11.80 14.56 -21.47
CA ARG A 318 12.33 15.67 -20.70
C ARG A 318 12.28 16.99 -21.46
N LYS A 319 12.53 16.98 -22.78
CA LYS A 319 12.38 18.18 -23.62
C LYS A 319 10.91 18.58 -23.71
N GLU A 320 10.02 17.65 -24.03
CA GLU A 320 8.59 17.93 -24.20
C GLU A 320 7.95 18.45 -22.89
N THR A 321 8.27 17.82 -21.76
CA THR A 321 7.74 18.24 -20.45
C THR A 321 8.36 19.55 -19.98
N LYS A 322 9.65 19.79 -20.24
CA LYS A 322 10.29 21.09 -20.04
C LYS A 322 9.56 22.19 -20.84
N ASP A 323 9.33 21.97 -22.13
CA ASP A 323 8.68 22.95 -22.99
C ASP A 323 7.23 23.22 -22.55
N LEU A 324 6.50 22.19 -22.11
CA LEU A 324 5.18 22.33 -21.51
C LEU A 324 5.22 23.21 -20.24
N VAL A 325 6.15 22.96 -19.32
CA VAL A 325 6.28 23.76 -18.10
C VAL A 325 6.69 25.20 -18.41
N LEU A 326 7.60 25.42 -19.36
CA LEU A 326 8.04 26.76 -19.75
C LEU A 326 6.95 27.55 -20.49
N ARG A 327 5.98 26.89 -21.12
CA ARG A 327 4.77 27.54 -21.67
C ARG A 327 3.80 27.99 -20.57
N HIS A 328 3.73 27.26 -19.45
CA HIS A 328 2.82 27.54 -18.34
C HIS A 328 3.53 27.61 -16.98
N PRO A 329 4.56 28.46 -16.82
CA PRO A 329 5.39 28.47 -15.62
C PRO A 329 4.59 28.87 -14.37
N GLY A 330 3.59 29.73 -14.55
CA GLY A 330 2.72 30.20 -13.47
C GLY A 330 2.03 29.07 -12.70
N VAL A 331 1.66 27.96 -13.37
CA VAL A 331 0.99 26.83 -12.70
C VAL A 331 1.89 26.23 -11.62
N PHE A 332 3.16 25.94 -11.97
CA PHE A 332 4.12 25.37 -11.04
C PHE A 332 4.61 26.38 -10.01
N GLN A 333 4.84 27.63 -10.42
CA GLN A 333 5.27 28.68 -9.50
C GLN A 333 4.23 28.95 -8.42
N THR A 334 2.97 29.12 -8.80
CA THR A 334 1.86 29.33 -7.85
C THR A 334 1.63 28.10 -6.98
N PHE A 335 1.72 26.89 -7.54
CA PHE A 335 1.67 25.64 -6.77
C PHE A 335 2.75 25.61 -5.67
N LEU A 336 4.01 25.85 -6.03
CA LEU A 336 5.14 25.86 -5.09
C LEU A 336 5.03 26.98 -4.05
N GLN A 337 4.61 28.17 -4.46
CA GLN A 337 4.42 29.31 -3.56
C GLN A 337 3.38 29.01 -2.49
N ARG A 338 2.28 28.33 -2.85
CA ARG A 338 1.23 27.95 -1.90
C ARG A 338 1.58 26.72 -1.06
N ALA A 339 2.37 25.81 -1.61
CA ALA A 339 2.86 24.62 -0.90
C ALA A 339 3.89 24.98 0.18
N CYS A 340 4.74 25.98 -0.08
CA CYS A 340 5.81 26.42 0.82
C CYS A 340 5.83 27.95 0.95
N PRO A 341 4.80 28.58 1.54
CA PRO A 341 4.73 30.05 1.65
C PRO A 341 5.91 30.68 2.41
N GLN A 342 6.54 29.92 3.30
CA GLN A 342 7.74 30.30 4.05
C GLN A 342 9.02 30.39 3.20
N ASN A 343 9.04 29.80 2.00
CA ASN A 343 10.19 29.85 1.10
C ASN A 343 9.83 30.56 -0.23
N PRO A 344 9.89 31.92 -0.26
CA PRO A 344 9.49 32.70 -1.44
C PRO A 344 10.44 32.52 -2.63
N ARG A 345 11.64 31.98 -2.44
CA ARG A 345 12.62 31.73 -3.51
C ARG A 345 12.35 30.41 -4.25
N LEU A 346 11.57 29.52 -3.66
CA LEU A 346 11.31 28.17 -4.17
C LEU A 346 10.77 28.15 -5.62
N PRO A 347 9.80 28.99 -6.01
CA PRO A 347 9.32 29.03 -7.40
C PRO A 347 10.41 29.41 -8.41
N GLN A 348 11.34 30.29 -8.02
CA GLN A 348 12.44 30.71 -8.89
C GLN A 348 13.49 29.61 -9.01
N MET A 349 13.89 29.00 -7.89
CA MET A 349 14.81 27.85 -7.89
C MET A 349 14.31 26.71 -8.77
N PHE A 350 13.01 26.41 -8.70
CA PHE A 350 12.37 25.45 -9.60
C PHE A 350 12.55 25.82 -11.07
N LEU A 351 12.24 27.06 -11.45
CA LEU A 351 12.36 27.51 -12.84
C LEU A 351 13.80 27.48 -13.33
N ASP A 352 14.76 27.81 -12.48
CA ASP A 352 16.18 27.80 -12.84
C ASP A 352 16.62 26.38 -13.22
N HIS A 353 16.25 25.36 -12.44
CA HIS A 353 16.50 23.96 -12.77
C HIS A 353 15.76 23.49 -14.03
N VAL A 354 14.51 23.91 -14.24
CA VAL A 354 13.77 23.55 -15.48
C VAL A 354 14.42 24.18 -16.72
N LYS A 355 15.02 25.36 -16.60
CA LYS A 355 15.69 26.05 -17.72
C LYS A 355 17.01 25.39 -18.11
N GLU A 356 17.64 24.61 -17.23
CA GLU A 356 18.88 23.89 -17.52
C GLU A 356 18.76 23.03 -18.79
N LYS A 357 19.87 22.90 -19.50
CA LYS A 357 19.91 22.09 -20.73
C LYS A 357 19.65 20.62 -20.39
N VAL A 358 18.77 19.97 -21.16
CA VAL A 358 18.50 18.53 -21.00
C VAL A 358 19.79 17.74 -21.28
N ASN A 359 20.34 17.12 -20.24
CA ASN A 359 21.57 16.32 -20.33
C ASN A 359 21.23 14.85 -20.65
N PRO A 360 21.69 14.29 -21.78
CA PRO A 360 21.41 12.90 -22.17
C PRO A 360 22.04 11.86 -21.23
N ARG A 361 22.97 12.25 -20.36
CA ARG A 361 23.60 11.39 -19.35
C ARG A 361 22.81 11.29 -18.05
N PHE A 362 21.65 11.95 -17.94
CA PHE A 362 20.79 11.95 -16.74
C PHE A 362 21.49 12.47 -15.47
N GLU A 363 22.51 13.30 -15.63
CA GLU A 363 23.05 14.10 -14.54
C GLU A 363 22.07 15.25 -14.23
N GLY A 364 21.89 15.59 -12.96
CA GLY A 364 21.02 16.70 -12.55
C GLY A 364 19.54 16.50 -12.89
N VAL A 365 19.01 15.30 -12.65
CA VAL A 365 17.61 14.94 -13.00
C VAL A 365 16.67 14.91 -11.81
N GLN A 366 17.18 15.07 -10.60
CA GLN A 366 16.37 15.12 -9.39
C GLN A 366 16.98 16.11 -8.41
N TYR A 367 16.14 16.96 -7.85
CA TYR A 367 16.56 18.04 -6.96
C TYR A 367 15.67 18.07 -5.72
N THR A 368 16.29 18.17 -4.55
CA THR A 368 15.61 18.55 -3.31
C THR A 368 15.56 20.07 -3.26
N LEU A 369 14.38 20.64 -3.50
CA LEU A 369 14.21 22.10 -3.56
C LEU A 369 13.95 22.73 -2.17
N SER A 370 13.44 21.94 -1.24
CA SER A 370 13.16 22.32 0.14
C SER A 370 13.15 21.08 1.02
N GLU A 371 13.57 21.20 2.27
CA GLU A 371 13.51 20.12 3.27
C GLU A 371 12.30 20.25 4.22
N ASN A 372 11.69 21.44 4.31
CA ASN A 372 10.54 21.69 5.19
C ASN A 372 9.49 22.65 4.58
N PRO A 373 8.37 22.13 4.03
CA PRO A 373 8.14 20.71 3.77
C PRO A 373 9.15 20.18 2.74
N LEU A 374 9.34 18.86 2.71
CA LEU A 374 10.20 18.24 1.71
C LEU A 374 9.57 18.44 0.33
N VAL A 375 10.33 19.04 -0.59
CA VAL A 375 9.92 19.27 -1.97
C VAL A 375 10.96 18.67 -2.90
N ILE A 376 10.51 17.76 -3.76
CA ILE A 376 11.34 17.08 -4.74
C ILE A 376 10.88 17.48 -6.15
N LEU A 377 11.80 17.99 -6.95
CA LEU A 377 11.66 18.10 -8.40
C LEU A 377 12.28 16.86 -9.04
N ASN A 378 11.55 16.21 -9.93
CA ASN A 378 12.04 15.11 -10.75
C ASN A 378 11.89 15.46 -12.22
N LEU A 379 12.96 15.22 -12.97
CA LEU A 379 13.15 15.47 -14.40
C LEU A 379 13.69 14.21 -15.09
N VAL A 380 13.50 13.01 -14.54
CA VAL A 380 14.05 11.76 -15.13
C VAL A 380 13.25 11.36 -16.36
N ASP A 381 11.93 11.32 -16.23
CA ASP A 381 10.98 10.94 -17.27
C ASP A 381 9.92 12.03 -17.47
N PHE A 382 8.79 11.95 -16.76
CA PHE A 382 7.83 13.04 -16.75
C PHE A 382 8.20 14.03 -15.66
N LEU A 383 8.25 15.32 -15.98
CA LEU A 383 8.49 16.35 -14.97
C LEU A 383 7.36 16.32 -13.94
N TYR A 384 7.75 16.19 -12.67
CA TYR A 384 6.85 16.40 -11.55
C TYR A 384 7.53 17.11 -10.38
N VAL A 385 6.70 17.81 -9.60
CA VAL A 385 7.05 18.37 -8.30
C VAL A 385 6.23 17.65 -7.26
N LYS A 386 6.89 17.08 -6.26
CA LYS A 386 6.28 16.34 -5.16
C LYS A 386 6.54 17.05 -3.84
N VAL A 387 5.48 17.30 -3.08
CA VAL A 387 5.51 17.95 -1.76
C VAL A 387 5.02 16.96 -0.71
N PHE A 388 5.78 16.83 0.37
CA PHE A 388 5.45 15.95 1.48
C PHE A 388 5.04 16.78 2.71
N PHE A 389 3.80 16.59 3.16
CA PHE A 389 3.29 17.14 4.39
C PHE A 389 3.25 16.04 5.45
N LEU A 390 4.01 16.21 6.53
CA LEU A 390 4.00 15.32 7.67
C LEU A 390 2.98 15.83 8.69
N GLU A 391 1.98 15.03 9.05
CA GLU A 391 1.07 15.34 10.15
C GLU A 391 1.69 14.94 11.49
N SER A 392 1.49 15.77 12.50
CA SER A 392 1.97 15.47 13.85
C SER A 392 1.11 14.33 14.42
N GLY A 393 1.75 13.25 14.90
CA GLY A 393 1.07 12.10 15.53
C GLY A 393 0.53 12.41 16.92
#